data_AF-A0A316IFZ4-F1
#
_entry.id   AF-A0A316IFZ4-F1
#
_cell.length_a   1.000
_cell.length_b   1.000
_cell.length_c   1.000
_cell.angle_alpha   90.00
_cell.angle_beta   90.00
_cell.angle_gamma   90.00
#
_symmetry.space_group_name_H-M   'P 1'
#
loop_
_entity.id
_entity.type
_entity.pdbx_description
1 polymer ?
#
loop_
_entity_poly.entity_id
_entity_poly.type
_entity_poly.pdbx_seq_one_letter_code
_entity_poly.pdbx_strand_id
1 'polypeptide(L)'
;MTGSWRVVFLLLLCVEAAVLAVLETMFLPLRFDGTLLPELRDWPFPIMIAVAAFTTPLLVSWAASLSERVLTAASPLLVWFFTLMWFGYFEPGHAAGTPVLLLQDWRGLLLLAGGALTGAVAVGAVMARNAANRPGLYDTAGTQ
;
A
#
# COMPACT_ATOMS: atom_id res chain seq x y z
N MET A 1 10.26 22.83 9.15
CA MET A 1 9.59 21.85 10.03
C MET A 1 10.62 21.26 10.97
N THR A 2 10.38 21.27 12.28
CA THR A 2 11.29 20.66 13.27
C THR A 2 11.37 19.14 13.03
N GLY A 3 12.50 18.50 13.36
CA GLY A 3 12.71 17.07 13.10
C GLY A 3 11.63 16.16 13.71
N SER A 4 11.07 16.56 14.86
CA SER A 4 9.99 15.85 15.54
C SER A 4 8.70 15.78 14.71
N TRP A 5 8.37 16.85 13.98
CA TRP A 5 7.15 16.89 13.14
C TRP A 5 7.19 15.90 11.98
N ARG A 6 8.37 15.75 11.35
CA ARG A 6 8.57 14.79 10.23
C ARG A 6 8.31 13.36 10.68
N VAL A 7 8.74 13.02 11.91
CA VAL A 7 8.54 11.69 12.50
C VAL A 7 7.07 11.46 12.82
N VAL A 8 6.40 12.43 13.45
CA VAL A 8 4.97 12.32 13.78
C VAL A 8 4.13 12.13 12.51
N PHE A 9 4.41 12.91 11.46
CA PHE A 9 3.67 12.80 10.20
C PHE A 9 3.94 11.46 9.49
N LEU A 10 5.18 10.95 9.52
CA LEU A 10 5.48 9.63 8.99
C LEU A 10 4.73 8.53 9.73
N LEU A 11 4.69 8.59 11.07
CA LEU A 11 3.94 7.64 11.88
C LEU A 11 2.44 7.70 11.55
N LEU A 12 1.89 8.89 11.35
CA LEU A 12 0.49 9.06 10.93
C LEU A 12 0.23 8.38 9.58
N LEU A 13 1.10 8.56 8.58
CA LEU A 13 0.97 7.88 7.29
C LEU A 13 1.05 6.36 7.41
N CYS A 14 1.91 5.85 8.29
CA CYS A 14 1.99 4.41 8.56
C CYS A 14 0.72 3.88 9.25
N VAL A 15 0.18 4.62 10.21
CA VAL A 15 -1.10 4.27 10.87
C VAL A 15 -2.24 4.31 9.85
N GLU A 16 -2.30 5.31 8.99
CA GLU A 16 -3.28 5.42 7.92
C GLU A 16 -3.17 4.25 6.94
N ALA A 17 -1.96 3.87 6.56
CA ALA A 17 -1.70 2.71 5.72
C ALA A 17 -2.17 1.40 6.37
N ALA A 18 -1.94 1.23 7.68
CA ALA A 18 -2.43 0.07 8.44
C ALA A 18 -3.96 0.05 8.52
N VAL A 19 -4.59 1.19 8.83
CA VAL A 19 -6.06 1.32 8.91
C VAL A 19 -6.68 1.02 7.54
N LEU A 20 -6.11 1.55 6.46
CA LEU A 20 -6.54 1.23 5.09
C LEU A 20 -6.44 -0.26 4.79
N ALA A 21 -5.32 -0.92 5.12
CA ALA A 21 -5.18 -2.36 4.92
C ALA A 21 -6.23 -3.18 5.68
N VAL A 22 -6.55 -2.79 6.92
CA VAL A 22 -7.62 -3.43 7.70
C VAL A 22 -8.97 -3.25 7.02
N LEU A 23 -9.32 -2.02 6.63
CA LEU A 23 -10.58 -1.74 5.93
C LEU A 23 -10.65 -2.50 4.59
N GLU A 24 -9.58 -2.49 3.81
CA GLU A 24 -9.50 -3.20 2.54
C GLU A 24 -9.71 -4.70 2.70
N THR A 25 -9.15 -5.32 3.74
CA THR A 25 -9.34 -6.74 4.02
C THR A 25 -10.77 -7.05 4.44
N MET A 26 -11.34 -6.25 5.35
CA MET A 26 -12.69 -6.43 5.88
C MET A 26 -13.79 -6.15 4.84
N PHE A 27 -13.57 -5.19 3.95
CA PHE A 27 -14.52 -4.81 2.89
C PHE A 27 -14.21 -5.45 1.53
N LEU A 28 -13.11 -6.19 1.38
CA LEU A 28 -12.87 -7.04 0.21
C LEU A 28 -14.04 -7.98 -0.11
N PRO A 29 -14.67 -8.67 0.88
CA PRO A 29 -15.79 -9.57 0.65
C PRO A 29 -17.09 -8.92 0.17
N LEU A 30 -17.17 -7.57 0.15
CA LEU A 30 -18.39 -6.82 -0.11
C LEU A 30 -19.02 -7.17 -1.48
N ARG A 31 -20.34 -7.37 -1.46
CA ARG A 31 -21.14 -7.87 -2.57
C ARG A 31 -22.54 -7.28 -2.56
N PHE A 32 -23.20 -7.30 -3.71
CA PHE A 32 -24.59 -6.86 -3.86
C PHE A 32 -25.60 -7.95 -3.45
N ASP A 33 -25.61 -8.35 -2.17
CA ASP A 33 -26.47 -9.44 -1.64
C ASP A 33 -27.76 -8.99 -0.94
N GLY A 34 -28.05 -7.68 -0.89
CA GLY A 34 -29.24 -7.15 -0.22
C GLY A 34 -29.08 -6.88 1.29
N THR A 35 -27.97 -7.27 1.93
CA THR A 35 -27.74 -6.99 3.36
C THR A 35 -27.18 -5.59 3.60
N LEU A 36 -26.10 -5.23 2.89
CA LEU A 36 -25.43 -3.93 2.98
C LEU A 36 -25.58 -3.09 1.70
N LEU A 37 -25.64 -3.75 0.54
CA LEU A 37 -25.81 -3.15 -0.78
C LEU A 37 -27.11 -3.64 -1.40
N PRO A 38 -27.74 -2.87 -2.32
CA PRO A 38 -28.96 -3.32 -2.99
C PRO A 38 -28.74 -4.67 -3.67
N GLU A 39 -29.75 -5.53 -3.64
CA GLU A 39 -29.67 -6.88 -4.20
C GLU A 39 -29.48 -6.80 -5.72
N LEU A 40 -28.28 -7.13 -6.18
CA LEU A 40 -27.89 -7.08 -7.58
C LEU A 40 -27.15 -8.38 -7.93
N ARG A 41 -27.89 -9.49 -7.83
CA ARG A 41 -27.45 -10.84 -8.24
C ARG A 41 -26.13 -11.28 -7.59
N ASP A 42 -25.90 -10.90 -6.33
CA ASP A 42 -24.67 -11.20 -5.56
C ASP A 42 -23.37 -10.76 -6.25
N TRP A 43 -23.42 -9.73 -7.10
CA TRP A 43 -22.24 -9.30 -7.83
C TRP A 43 -21.14 -8.82 -6.86
N PRO A 44 -19.87 -9.24 -7.02
CA PRO A 44 -18.78 -8.75 -6.18
C PRO A 44 -18.52 -7.27 -6.45
N PHE A 45 -18.29 -6.48 -5.39
CA PHE A 45 -18.02 -5.04 -5.50
C PHE A 45 -16.55 -4.74 -5.16
N PRO A 46 -15.61 -4.82 -6.13
CA PRO A 46 -14.17 -4.73 -5.90
C PRO A 46 -13.66 -3.29 -5.68
N ILE A 47 -14.41 -2.45 -4.99
CA ILE A 47 -14.06 -1.03 -4.81
C ILE A 47 -12.75 -0.85 -4.03
N MET A 48 -12.47 -1.75 -3.08
CA MET A 48 -11.27 -1.68 -2.25
C MET A 48 -9.98 -1.88 -3.05
N ILE A 49 -10.06 -2.55 -4.20
CA ILE A 49 -8.93 -2.73 -5.11
C ILE A 49 -8.53 -1.40 -5.75
N ALA A 50 -9.54 -0.63 -6.19
CA ALA A 50 -9.30 0.70 -6.72
C ALA A 50 -8.77 1.64 -5.64
N VAL A 51 -9.35 1.61 -4.44
CA VAL A 51 -8.87 2.38 -3.29
C VAL A 51 -7.38 2.10 -3.05
N ALA A 52 -7.00 0.83 -2.88
CA ALA A 52 -5.61 0.43 -2.66
C ALA A 52 -4.68 0.91 -3.79
N ALA A 53 -5.09 0.76 -5.05
CA ALA A 53 -4.28 1.15 -6.20
C ALA A 53 -4.00 2.67 -6.27
N PHE A 54 -4.88 3.52 -5.72
CA PHE A 54 -4.71 4.97 -5.71
C PHE A 54 -4.09 5.48 -4.40
N THR A 55 -4.48 4.95 -3.25
CA THR A 55 -4.01 5.43 -1.94
C THR A 55 -2.57 5.01 -1.66
N THR A 56 -2.18 3.79 -2.06
CA THR A 56 -0.84 3.26 -1.81
C THR A 56 0.28 4.12 -2.44
N PRO A 57 0.25 4.47 -3.74
CA PRO A 57 1.27 5.34 -4.32
C PRO A 57 1.20 6.77 -3.75
N LEU A 58 0.02 7.25 -3.36
CA LEU A 58 -0.15 8.56 -2.75
C LEU A 58 0.55 8.64 -1.38
N LEU A 59 0.33 7.66 -0.51
CA LEU A 59 0.99 7.54 0.80
C LEU A 59 2.51 7.47 0.67
N VAL A 60 3.00 6.69 -0.30
CA VAL A 60 4.44 6.61 -0.62
C VAL A 60 4.97 7.97 -1.07
N SER A 61 4.26 8.68 -1.94
CA SER A 61 4.68 9.99 -2.43
C SER A 61 4.76 11.04 -1.30
N TRP A 62 3.81 11.02 -0.37
CA TRP A 62 3.81 11.89 0.80
C TRP A 62 4.95 11.53 1.77
N ALA A 63 5.18 10.24 2.03
CA ALA A 63 6.30 9.81 2.86
C ALA A 63 7.67 10.17 2.25
N ALA A 64 7.80 10.09 0.92
CA ALA A 64 9.01 10.50 0.21
C ALA A 64 9.29 11.99 0.31
N SER A 65 8.26 12.84 0.43
CA SER A 65 8.46 14.27 0.63
C SER A 65 9.09 14.61 1.99
N LEU A 66 9.02 13.69 2.95
CA LEU A 66 9.53 13.90 4.30
C LEU A 66 11.02 13.63 4.43
N SER A 67 11.65 12.86 3.53
CA SER A 67 13.06 12.48 3.65
C SER A 67 13.60 11.91 2.34
N GLU A 68 14.88 12.14 2.05
CA GLU A 68 15.59 11.57 0.90
C GLU A 68 15.88 10.06 1.06
N ARG A 69 15.55 9.47 2.21
CA ARG A 69 15.79 8.06 2.46
C ARG A 69 14.69 7.21 1.84
N VAL A 70 15.08 6.30 0.94
CA VAL A 70 14.14 5.38 0.25
C VAL A 70 13.33 4.54 1.25
N LEU A 71 13.94 4.14 2.37
CA LEU A 71 13.24 3.42 3.44
C LEU A 71 12.09 4.23 4.06
N THR A 72 12.21 5.56 4.14
CA THR A 72 11.12 6.42 4.64
C THR A 72 9.95 6.39 3.67
N ALA A 73 10.22 6.51 2.36
CA ALA A 73 9.19 6.43 1.33
C ALA A 73 8.50 5.05 1.27
N ALA A 74 9.26 3.97 1.46
CA ALA A 74 8.74 2.60 1.43
C ALA A 74 7.98 2.19 2.70
N SER A 75 8.14 2.94 3.81
CA SER A 75 7.58 2.53 5.10
C SER A 75 6.06 2.35 5.13
N PRO A 76 5.22 3.25 4.55
CA PRO A 76 3.77 3.04 4.57
C PRO A 76 3.36 1.82 3.75
N LEU A 77 4.03 1.59 2.61
CA LEU A 77 3.81 0.42 1.75
C LEU A 77 4.13 -0.88 2.49
N LEU A 78 5.24 -0.93 3.22
CA LEU A 78 5.60 -2.09 4.03
C LEU A 78 4.56 -2.33 5.13
N VAL A 79 4.16 -1.28 5.84
CA VAL A 79 3.15 -1.38 6.91
C VAL A 79 1.81 -1.89 6.35
N TRP A 80 1.35 -1.34 5.23
CA TRP A 80 0.16 -1.81 4.52
C TRP A 80 0.27 -3.29 4.15
N PHE A 81 1.36 -3.69 3.50
CA PHE A 81 1.58 -5.06 3.04
C PHE A 81 1.61 -6.06 4.20
N PHE A 82 2.36 -5.76 5.26
CA PHE A 82 2.43 -6.63 6.44
C PHE A 82 1.10 -6.69 7.18
N THR A 83 0.33 -5.60 7.21
CA THR A 83 -1.00 -5.59 7.81
C THR A 83 -1.96 -6.47 7.01
N LEU A 84 -1.96 -6.40 5.67
CA LEU A 84 -2.73 -7.33 4.83
C LEU A 84 -2.35 -8.78 5.07
N MET A 85 -1.06 -9.08 5.12
CA MET A 85 -0.58 -10.44 5.39
C MET A 85 -0.98 -10.92 6.77
N TRP A 86 -0.91 -10.05 7.78
CA TRP A 86 -1.35 -10.39 9.13
C TRP A 86 -2.84 -10.71 9.16
N PHE A 87 -3.69 -9.82 8.64
CA PHE A 87 -5.13 -10.01 8.69
C PHE A 87 -5.64 -11.13 7.77
N GLY A 88 -5.05 -11.30 6.59
CA GLY A 88 -5.39 -12.42 5.71
C GLY A 88 -4.91 -13.78 6.24
N TYR A 89 -3.84 -13.81 7.04
CA TYR A 89 -3.36 -15.06 7.67
C TYR A 89 -4.12 -15.39 8.96
N PHE A 90 -4.42 -14.37 9.78
CA PHE A 90 -5.08 -14.51 11.08
C PHE A 90 -6.59 -14.22 11.04
N GLU A 91 -7.22 -14.37 9.87
CA GLU A 91 -8.60 -13.94 9.67
C GLU A 91 -9.58 -14.63 10.66
N PRO A 92 -10.39 -13.85 11.42
CA PRO A 92 -11.29 -14.41 12.43
C PRO A 92 -12.41 -15.21 11.75
N GLY A 93 -12.37 -16.53 11.89
CA GLY A 93 -13.25 -17.46 11.16
C GLY A 93 -12.51 -18.59 10.46
N HIS A 94 -11.17 -18.56 10.42
CA HIS A 94 -10.37 -19.69 9.98
C HIS A 94 -10.57 -20.91 10.88
N ALA A 95 -11.36 -21.88 10.41
CA ALA A 95 -11.26 -23.26 10.85
C ALA A 95 -9.95 -23.82 10.28
N ALA A 96 -9.09 -24.35 11.15
CA ALA A 96 -7.82 -24.96 10.79
C ALA A 96 -7.97 -25.90 9.58
N GLY A 97 -7.47 -25.47 8.41
CA GLY A 97 -7.55 -26.25 7.16
C GLY A 97 -8.04 -25.49 5.93
N THR A 98 -8.53 -24.24 6.05
CA THR A 98 -8.88 -23.41 4.88
C THR A 98 -7.70 -22.50 4.47
N PRO A 99 -7.31 -22.47 3.19
CA PRO A 99 -6.22 -21.61 2.70
C PRO A 99 -6.56 -20.11 2.78
N VAL A 100 -5.52 -19.28 2.95
CA VAL A 100 -5.55 -17.81 3.09
C VAL A 100 -6.42 -17.13 2.03
N LEU A 101 -7.40 -16.35 2.47
CA LEU A 101 -8.44 -15.69 1.64
C LEU A 101 -7.85 -14.78 0.54
N LEU A 102 -6.71 -14.13 0.83
CA LEU A 102 -6.03 -13.22 -0.10
C LEU A 102 -5.46 -13.89 -1.36
N LEU A 103 -5.03 -15.16 -1.31
CA LEU A 103 -4.37 -15.83 -2.44
C LEU A 103 -5.30 -16.76 -3.23
N GLN A 104 -6.47 -17.09 -2.67
CA GLN A 104 -7.44 -18.00 -3.30
C GLN A 104 -8.50 -17.26 -4.11
N ASP A 105 -8.74 -15.99 -3.78
CA ASP A 105 -9.73 -15.16 -4.43
C ASP A 105 -9.04 -14.19 -5.41
N TRP A 106 -9.59 -14.07 -6.62
CA TRP A 106 -9.11 -13.13 -7.64
C TRP A 106 -9.10 -11.69 -7.13
N ARG A 107 -9.99 -11.35 -6.20
CA ARG A 107 -10.04 -10.02 -5.55
C ARG A 107 -8.81 -9.75 -4.71
N GLY A 108 -8.34 -10.73 -3.95
CA GLY A 108 -7.14 -10.61 -3.14
C GLY A 108 -5.89 -10.51 -4.01
N LEU A 109 -5.83 -11.30 -5.09
CA LEU A 109 -4.75 -11.20 -6.08
C LEU A 109 -4.71 -9.83 -6.76
N LEU A 110 -5.87 -9.29 -7.14
CA LEU A 110 -5.96 -7.95 -7.71
C LEU A 110 -5.70 -6.84 -6.69
N LEU A 111 -6.08 -7.00 -5.42
CA LEU A 111 -5.71 -6.05 -4.35
C LEU A 111 -4.19 -6.00 -4.19
N LEU A 112 -3.55 -7.16 -4.16
CA LEU A 112 -2.10 -7.27 -4.00
C LEU A 112 -1.38 -6.74 -5.25
N ALA A 113 -1.86 -7.07 -6.44
CA ALA A 113 -1.36 -6.50 -7.68
C ALA A 113 -1.61 -4.98 -7.76
N GLY A 114 -2.79 -4.49 -7.39
CA GLY A 114 -3.15 -3.08 -7.45
C GLY A 114 -2.35 -2.25 -6.44
N GLY A 115 -2.40 -2.61 -5.17
CA GLY A 115 -1.73 -1.87 -4.10
C GLY A 115 -0.21 -2.05 -4.09
N ALA A 116 0.30 -3.29 -4.11
CA ALA A 116 1.73 -3.53 -3.99
C ALA A 116 2.50 -3.08 -5.25
N LEU A 117 1.97 -3.32 -6.45
CA LEU A 117 2.65 -2.91 -7.69
C LEU A 117 2.72 -1.39 -7.79
N THR A 118 1.60 -0.69 -7.61
CA THR A 118 1.56 0.77 -7.73
C THR A 118 2.41 1.43 -6.64
N GLY A 119 2.37 0.90 -5.42
CA GLY A 119 3.25 1.31 -4.32
C GLY A 119 4.73 1.09 -4.65
N ALA A 120 5.10 -0.08 -5.15
CA ALA A 120 6.48 -0.39 -5.52
C ALA A 120 6.99 0.50 -6.66
N VAL A 121 6.14 0.78 -7.66
CA VAL A 121 6.45 1.73 -8.74
C VAL A 121 6.70 3.13 -8.17
N ALA A 122 5.88 3.60 -7.23
CA ALA A 122 6.09 4.88 -6.57
C ALA A 122 7.41 4.93 -5.77
N VAL A 123 7.76 3.87 -5.03
CA VAL A 123 9.05 3.76 -4.33
C VAL A 123 10.21 3.78 -5.33
N GLY A 124 10.10 3.05 -6.44
CA GLY A 124 11.11 3.01 -7.49
C GLY A 124 11.33 4.39 -8.13
N ALA A 125 10.25 5.14 -8.39
CA ALA A 125 10.33 6.51 -8.89
C ALA A 125 11.08 7.44 -7.91
N VAL A 126 10.84 7.30 -6.61
CA VAL A 126 11.57 8.05 -5.57
C VAL A 126 13.05 7.68 -5.57
N MET A 127 13.38 6.38 -5.67
CA MET A 127 14.76 5.92 -5.75
C MET A 127 15.49 6.47 -6.98
N ALA A 128 14.85 6.48 -8.14
CA ALA A 128 15.40 7.05 -9.37
C ALA A 128 15.69 8.55 -9.24
N ARG A 129 14.74 9.32 -8.67
CA ARG A 129 14.91 10.76 -8.42
C ARG A 129 16.07 11.05 -7.45
N ASN A 130 16.18 10.26 -6.38
CA ASN A 130 17.26 10.44 -5.39
C ASN A 130 18.63 10.08 -5.99
N ALA A 131 18.70 9.09 -6.88
CA ALA A 131 19.93 8.77 -7.60
C ALA A 131 20.37 9.89 -8.55
N ALA A 132 19.42 10.50 -9.27
CA ALA A 132 19.70 11.62 -10.17
C ALA A 132 20.19 12.89 -9.45
N ASN A 133 19.75 13.10 -8.21
CA ASN A 133 20.12 14.27 -7.40
C ASN A 133 21.42 14.10 -6.59
N ARG A 134 22.14 12.97 -6.71
CA ARG A 134 23.41 12.76 -5.99
C ARG A 134 24.53 13.62 -6.60
N PRO A 135 25.12 14.57 -5.86
CA PRO A 135 26.25 15.35 -6.34
C PRO A 135 27.46 14.43 -6.60
N GLY A 136 28.07 14.54 -7.79
CA GLY A 136 29.30 13.84 -8.15
C GLY A 136 29.15 12.60 -9.06
N LEU A 137 27.94 12.16 -9.41
CA LEU A 137 27.76 11.05 -10.37
C LEU A 137 27.74 11.52 -11.84
N TYR A 138 27.47 12.80 -12.07
CA TYR A 138 27.47 13.45 -13.39
C TYR A 138 28.52 14.56 -13.51
N ASP A 139 29.44 14.67 -12.54
CA ASP A 139 30.61 15.52 -12.74
C ASP A 139 31.38 14.91 -13.92
N THR A 140 31.38 15.67 -15.01
CA THR A 140 31.85 15.27 -16.32
C THR A 140 33.23 14.66 -16.20
N ALA A 141 33.37 13.39 -16.57
CA ALA A 141 34.65 12.81 -16.90
C ALA A 141 35.29 13.69 -17.99
N GLY A 142 36.24 14.54 -17.57
CA GLY A 142 37.26 15.20 -18.38
C GLY A 142 36.83 15.71 -19.76
N THR A 143 36.34 16.95 -19.81
CA THR A 143 36.67 17.85 -20.92
C THR A 143 37.60 18.93 -20.36
N GLN A 144 38.87 18.56 -20.18
CA GLN A 144 40.00 19.47 -19.99
C GLN A 144 41.10 19.04 -20.95
#